data_AF-A0A0K2RH36-F1
#
_entry.id   AF-A0A0K2RH36-F1
#
_cell.length_a   1.000
_cell.length_b   1.000
_cell.length_c   1.000
_cell.angle_alpha   90.00
_cell.angle_beta   90.00
_cell.angle_gamma   90.00
#
_symmetry.space_group_name_H-M   'P 1'
#
loop_
_entity.id
_entity.type
_entity.pdbx_description
1 polymer ?
#
loop_
_entity_poly.entity_id
_entity_poly.type
_entity_poly.pdbx_seq_one_letter_code
_entity_poly.pdbx_strand_id
1 'polypeptide(L)'
;MGPLAILMSLAVLAGTASSLQSTMASPARSLLAMGHYGALPQKFSSVSKRFGSPGFATIMAGAISGGFYAIMKVVSENVLNDTILALGLMICFYYGMTAFACAWYFRHSVFGSVRNFFMRLLFPVIGGVVLTLVFIQTAVDSWSPDFGSGSEIFGVGLVFIIGVGILALGAVVMVIMARVRPGFFRGETLRKDTPALVVPE
;
A
#
# COMPACT_ATOMS: atom_id res chain seq x y z
N MET A 1 -35.14 -11.31 -11.23
CA MET A 1 -34.58 -10.33 -10.26
C MET A 1 -35.67 -9.30 -9.98
N GLY A 2 -36.10 -9.14 -8.73
CA GLY A 2 -37.25 -8.27 -8.40
C GLY A 2 -36.97 -6.77 -8.61
N PRO A 3 -37.99 -5.89 -8.48
CA PRO A 3 -37.86 -4.45 -8.72
C PRO A 3 -36.73 -3.76 -7.91
N LEU A 4 -36.41 -4.30 -6.73
CA LEU A 4 -35.36 -3.80 -5.84
C LEU A 4 -33.93 -4.18 -6.29
N ALA A 5 -33.77 -5.11 -7.24
CA ALA A 5 -32.45 -5.52 -7.73
C ALA A 5 -31.72 -4.41 -8.48
N ILE A 6 -32.46 -3.50 -9.11
CA ILE A 6 -31.91 -2.30 -9.76
C ILE A 6 -31.32 -1.36 -8.71
N LEU A 7 -31.99 -1.19 -7.57
CA LEU A 7 -31.48 -0.38 -6.46
C LEU A 7 -30.20 -0.98 -5.87
N MET A 8 -30.13 -2.31 -5.69
CA MET A 8 -28.91 -2.98 -5.24
C MET A 8 -27.76 -2.81 -6.25
N SER A 9 -28.04 -2.96 -7.55
CA SER A 9 -27.01 -2.79 -8.60
C SER A 9 -26.50 -1.36 -8.66
N LEU A 10 -27.39 -0.37 -8.57
CA LEU A 10 -27.03 1.05 -8.49
C LEU A 10 -26.20 1.35 -7.23
N ALA A 11 -26.55 0.78 -6.09
CA ALA A 11 -25.80 0.97 -4.84
C ALA A 11 -24.38 0.38 -4.95
N VAL A 12 -24.22 -0.83 -5.51
CA VAL A 12 -22.91 -1.45 -5.74
C VAL A 12 -22.08 -0.66 -6.74
N LEU A 13 -22.69 -0.19 -7.84
CA LEU A 13 -22.01 0.66 -8.83
C LEU A 13 -21.55 1.99 -8.22
N ALA A 14 -22.41 2.66 -7.46
CA ALA A 14 -22.06 3.90 -6.79
C ALA A 14 -20.95 3.68 -5.74
N GLY A 15 -21.02 2.59 -4.97
CA GLY A 15 -20.01 2.23 -3.98
C GLY A 15 -18.64 1.92 -4.60
N THR A 16 -18.62 1.17 -5.69
CA THR A 16 -17.37 0.86 -6.42
C THR A 16 -16.79 2.10 -7.09
N ALA A 17 -17.61 2.96 -7.70
CA ALA A 17 -17.16 4.23 -8.28
C ALA A 17 -16.55 5.18 -7.23
N SER A 18 -17.20 5.31 -6.07
CA SER A 18 -16.69 6.12 -4.96
C SER A 18 -15.38 5.56 -4.40
N SER A 19 -15.29 4.24 -4.21
CA SER A 19 -14.07 3.58 -3.75
C SER A 19 -12.90 3.75 -4.72
N LEU A 20 -13.14 3.62 -6.04
CA LEU A 20 -12.14 3.88 -7.08
C LEU A 20 -11.62 5.32 -7.02
N GLN A 21 -12.52 6.29 -6.85
CA GLN A 21 -12.15 7.71 -6.75
C GLN A 21 -11.26 7.97 -5.53
N SER A 22 -11.61 7.43 -4.36
CA SER A 22 -10.79 7.55 -3.15
C SER A 22 -9.43 6.87 -3.31
N THR A 23 -9.40 5.73 -4.00
CA THR A 23 -8.18 4.94 -4.24
C THR A 23 -7.20 5.67 -5.16
N MET A 24 -7.65 6.37 -6.19
CA MET A 24 -6.76 7.12 -7.09
C MET A 24 -6.06 8.31 -6.39
N ALA A 25 -6.72 8.94 -5.42
CA ALA A 25 -6.19 10.13 -4.76
C ALA A 25 -5.10 9.83 -3.71
N SER A 26 -5.07 8.62 -3.15
CA SER A 26 -4.15 8.27 -2.06
C SER A 26 -2.70 8.03 -2.52
N PRO A 27 -2.42 7.22 -3.57
CA PRO A 27 -1.08 7.05 -4.13
C PRO A 27 -0.52 8.35 -4.67
N ALA A 28 -1.34 9.17 -5.33
CA ALA A 28 -0.89 10.44 -5.89
C ALA A 28 -0.36 11.40 -4.80
N ARG A 29 -1.05 11.47 -3.65
CA ARG A 29 -0.59 12.24 -2.48
C ARG A 29 0.66 11.65 -1.84
N SER A 30 0.75 10.32 -1.76
CA SER A 30 1.92 9.63 -1.21
C SER A 30 3.16 9.84 -2.08
N LEU A 31 3.04 9.69 -3.41
CA LEU A 31 4.11 9.95 -4.37
C LEU A 31 4.53 11.42 -4.37
N LEU A 32 3.58 12.36 -4.23
CA LEU A 32 3.86 13.79 -4.08
C LEU A 32 4.71 14.06 -2.83
N ALA A 33 4.31 13.52 -1.67
CA ALA A 33 5.04 13.68 -0.42
C ALA A 33 6.45 13.07 -0.50
N MET A 34 6.57 11.86 -1.05
CA MET A 34 7.87 11.21 -1.29
C MET A 34 8.75 12.02 -2.26
N GLY A 35 8.17 12.62 -3.31
CA GLY A 35 8.88 13.53 -4.20
C GLY A 35 9.34 14.81 -3.50
N HIS A 36 8.49 15.38 -2.65
CA HIS A 36 8.78 16.61 -1.92
C HIS A 36 9.95 16.43 -0.93
N TYR A 37 9.96 15.32 -0.17
CA TYR A 37 11.07 15.00 0.74
C TYR A 37 12.27 14.34 0.03
N GLY A 38 12.27 14.26 -1.30
CA GLY A 38 13.42 13.82 -2.08
C GLY A 38 13.62 12.29 -2.16
N ALA A 39 12.67 11.48 -1.69
CA ALA A 39 12.68 10.03 -1.87
C ALA A 39 12.43 9.61 -3.34
N LEU A 40 11.73 10.44 -4.11
CA LEU A 40 11.44 10.25 -5.54
C LEU A 40 11.91 11.44 -6.40
N PRO A 41 12.02 11.29 -7.73
CA PRO A 41 12.32 12.39 -8.66
C PRO A 41 11.44 13.63 -8.45
N GLN A 42 12.04 14.84 -8.62
CA GLN A 42 11.33 16.12 -8.45
C GLN A 42 10.11 16.27 -9.39
N LYS A 43 10.01 15.49 -10.46
CA LYS A 43 8.81 15.46 -11.30
C LYS A 43 7.56 15.02 -10.51
N PHE A 44 7.73 14.14 -9.52
CA PHE A 44 6.64 13.71 -8.62
C PHE A 44 6.25 14.78 -7.60
N SER A 45 7.11 15.75 -7.30
CA SER A 45 6.77 16.89 -6.42
C SER A 45 6.05 18.02 -7.15
N SER A 46 5.79 17.88 -8.45
CA SER A 46 5.12 18.92 -9.23
C SER A 46 3.61 18.93 -8.99
N VAL A 47 3.09 20.11 -8.65
CA VAL A 47 1.65 20.36 -8.48
C VAL A 47 1.15 21.15 -9.68
N SER A 48 0.03 20.73 -10.25
CA SER A 48 -0.60 21.44 -11.36
C SER A 48 -1.13 22.80 -10.91
N LYS A 49 -0.67 23.88 -11.55
CA LYS A 49 -1.10 25.26 -11.23
C LYS A 49 -2.61 25.49 -11.41
N ARG A 50 -3.29 24.69 -12.25
CA ARG A 50 -4.72 24.86 -12.57
C ARG A 50 -5.66 24.14 -11.60
N PHE A 51 -5.25 22.99 -11.06
CA PHE A 51 -6.12 22.12 -10.26
C PHE A 51 -5.60 21.87 -8.83
N GLY A 52 -4.42 22.39 -8.48
CA GLY A 52 -3.81 22.16 -7.16
C GLY A 52 -3.48 20.69 -6.87
N SER A 53 -3.56 19.81 -7.88
CA SER A 53 -3.39 18.37 -7.75
C SER A 53 -2.06 17.89 -8.33
N PRO A 54 -1.49 16.78 -7.82
CA PRO A 54 -0.26 16.20 -8.34
C PRO A 54 -0.50 15.46 -9.67
N GLY A 55 -0.79 16.20 -10.73
CA GLY A 55 -1.25 15.64 -12.01
C GLY A 55 -0.30 14.58 -12.59
N PHE A 56 1.01 14.79 -12.50
CA PHE A 56 2.00 13.80 -12.95
C PHE A 56 1.93 12.50 -12.14
N ALA A 57 1.82 12.59 -10.81
CA ALA A 57 1.70 11.41 -9.95
C ALA A 57 0.39 10.65 -10.21
N THR A 58 -0.72 11.35 -10.45
CA THR A 58 -2.01 10.74 -10.79
C THR A 58 -1.95 9.99 -12.11
N ILE A 59 -1.39 10.59 -13.16
CA ILE A 59 -1.25 9.93 -14.48
C ILE A 59 -0.36 8.69 -14.36
N MET A 60 0.76 8.79 -13.65
CA MET A 60 1.68 7.66 -13.45
C MET A 60 1.00 6.53 -12.67
N ALA A 61 0.29 6.85 -11.58
CA ALA A 61 -0.45 5.87 -10.79
C ALA A 61 -1.54 5.18 -11.62
N GLY A 62 -2.28 5.93 -12.45
CA GLY A 62 -3.28 5.40 -13.36
C GLY A 62 -2.67 4.50 -14.44
N ALA A 63 -1.54 4.91 -15.05
CA ALA A 63 -0.84 4.12 -16.06
C ALA A 63 -0.31 2.79 -15.49
N ILE A 64 0.30 2.83 -14.29
CA ILE A 64 0.78 1.62 -13.60
C ILE A 64 -0.39 0.70 -13.25
N SER A 65 -1.48 1.25 -12.71
CA SER A 65 -2.68 0.46 -12.34
C SER A 65 -3.34 -0.17 -13.57
N GLY A 66 -3.45 0.59 -14.67
CA GLY A 66 -4.01 0.10 -15.93
C GLY A 66 -3.14 -0.98 -16.57
N GLY A 67 -1.81 -0.80 -16.56
CA GLY A 67 -0.86 -1.82 -17.02
C GLY A 67 -0.93 -3.09 -16.19
N PHE A 68 -0.98 -2.97 -14.86
CA PHE A 68 -1.14 -4.10 -13.95
C PHE A 68 -2.44 -4.88 -14.24
N TYR A 69 -3.57 -4.18 -14.38
CA TYR A 69 -4.85 -4.82 -14.71
C TYR A 69 -4.82 -5.53 -16.08
N ALA A 70 -4.21 -4.90 -17.10
CA ALA A 70 -4.09 -5.49 -18.43
C ALA A 70 -3.28 -6.79 -18.41
N ILE A 71 -2.17 -6.83 -17.66
CA ILE A 71 -1.35 -8.03 -17.47
C ILE A 71 -2.16 -9.11 -16.74
N MET A 72 -2.80 -8.74 -15.62
CA MET A 72 -3.58 -9.68 -14.82
C MET A 72 -4.71 -10.32 -15.62
N LYS A 73 -5.39 -9.56 -16.47
CA LYS A 73 -6.49 -10.05 -17.31
C LYS A 73 -6.07 -11.10 -18.34
N VAL A 74 -4.78 -11.20 -18.65
CA VAL A 74 -4.22 -12.23 -19.54
C VAL A 74 -3.71 -13.44 -18.76
N VAL A 75 -3.19 -13.22 -17.56
CA VAL A 75 -2.45 -14.22 -16.79
C VAL A 75 -3.34 -15.02 -15.82
N SER A 76 -4.43 -14.42 -15.33
CA SER A 76 -5.30 -15.04 -14.31
C SER A 76 -6.64 -15.46 -14.89
N GLU A 77 -7.05 -16.70 -14.60
CA GLU A 77 -8.41 -17.18 -14.90
C GLU A 77 -9.47 -16.48 -14.03
N ASN A 78 -9.12 -16.11 -12.80
CA ASN A 78 -9.99 -15.37 -11.88
C ASN A 78 -9.24 -14.20 -11.23
N VAL A 79 -9.07 -13.14 -12.04
CA VAL A 79 -8.31 -11.94 -11.67
C VAL A 79 -8.77 -11.36 -10.33
N LEU A 80 -10.08 -11.38 -10.06
CA LEU A 80 -10.65 -10.78 -8.86
C LEU A 80 -10.20 -11.53 -7.61
N ASN A 81 -10.27 -12.86 -7.61
CA ASN A 81 -9.83 -13.66 -6.47
C ASN A 81 -8.32 -13.52 -6.24
N ASP A 82 -7.52 -13.62 -7.30
CA ASP A 82 -6.06 -13.55 -7.15
C ASP A 82 -5.59 -12.18 -6.65
N THR A 83 -6.18 -11.11 -7.18
CA THR A 83 -5.85 -9.76 -6.74
C THR A 83 -6.31 -9.48 -5.31
N ILE A 84 -7.46 -10.01 -4.87
CA ILE A 84 -7.92 -9.85 -3.48
C ILE A 84 -6.98 -10.57 -2.52
N LEU A 85 -6.59 -11.81 -2.82
CA LEU A 85 -5.68 -12.58 -1.97
C LEU A 85 -4.29 -11.96 -1.91
N ALA A 86 -3.76 -11.53 -3.07
CA ALA A 86 -2.48 -10.85 -3.15
C ALA A 86 -2.52 -9.49 -2.40
N LEU A 87 -3.61 -8.72 -2.56
CA LEU A 87 -3.82 -7.48 -1.81
C LEU A 87 -3.87 -7.75 -0.30
N GLY A 88 -4.54 -8.82 0.13
CA GLY A 88 -4.58 -9.24 1.53
C GLY A 88 -3.18 -9.48 2.09
N LEU A 89 -2.32 -10.19 1.34
CA LEU A 89 -0.92 -10.40 1.71
C LEU A 89 -0.17 -9.05 1.83
N MET A 90 -0.32 -8.16 0.87
CA MET A 90 0.31 -6.83 0.87
C MET A 90 -0.17 -5.96 2.05
N ILE A 91 -1.46 -6.02 2.37
CA ILE A 91 -2.06 -5.31 3.52
C ILE A 91 -1.48 -5.83 4.83
N CYS A 92 -1.37 -7.15 4.99
CA CYS A 92 -0.78 -7.75 6.19
C CYS A 92 0.67 -7.29 6.38
N PHE A 93 1.44 -7.24 5.30
CA PHE A 93 2.81 -6.72 5.33
C PHE A 93 2.87 -5.24 5.72
N TYR A 94 2.10 -4.39 5.03
CA TYR A 94 2.09 -2.94 5.25
C TYR A 94 1.65 -2.57 6.67
N TYR A 95 0.53 -3.11 7.14
CA TYR A 95 0.03 -2.83 8.48
C TYR A 95 0.86 -3.50 9.56
N GLY A 96 1.37 -4.72 9.32
CA GLY A 96 2.28 -5.39 10.25
C GLY A 96 3.56 -4.57 10.48
N MET A 97 4.22 -4.15 9.40
CA MET A 97 5.40 -3.29 9.47
C MET A 97 5.09 -1.95 10.15
N THR A 98 3.96 -1.32 9.82
CA THR A 98 3.54 -0.05 10.42
C THR A 98 3.31 -0.19 11.92
N ALA A 99 2.70 -1.28 12.36
CA ALA A 99 2.44 -1.53 13.77
C ALA A 99 3.73 -1.68 14.58
N PHE A 100 4.73 -2.41 14.05
CA PHE A 100 6.06 -2.49 14.67
C PHE A 100 6.81 -1.16 14.65
N ALA A 101 6.71 -0.41 13.54
CA ALA A 101 7.32 0.91 13.45
C ALA A 101 6.75 1.88 14.49
N CYS A 102 5.42 1.87 14.69
CA CYS A 102 4.75 2.65 15.74
C CYS A 102 5.23 2.26 17.14
N ALA A 103 5.28 0.96 17.44
CA ALA A 103 5.77 0.46 18.73
C ALA A 103 7.23 0.86 18.98
N TRP A 104 8.08 0.80 17.95
CA TRP A 104 9.49 1.21 18.03
C TRP A 104 9.65 2.72 18.19
N TYR A 105 8.91 3.51 17.42
CA TYR A 105 9.00 4.97 17.44
C TYR A 105 8.60 5.55 18.80
N PHE A 106 7.51 5.04 19.38
CA PHE A 106 6.98 5.55 20.65
C PHE A 106 7.60 4.89 21.88
N ARG A 107 8.58 4.00 21.74
CA ARG A 107 9.19 3.20 22.83
C ARG A 107 9.63 4.00 24.06
N HIS A 108 10.04 5.26 23.88
CA HIS A 108 10.49 6.13 24.97
C HIS A 108 9.33 6.79 25.74
N SER A 109 8.13 6.79 25.17
CA SER A 109 6.92 7.42 25.73
C SER A 109 5.90 6.41 26.29
N VAL A 110 6.17 5.11 26.16
CA VAL A 110 5.23 4.04 26.52
C VAL A 110 4.99 3.95 28.02
N PHE A 111 5.99 4.26 28.85
CA PHE A 111 5.89 4.21 30.32
C PHE A 111 5.38 5.52 30.94
N GLY A 112 5.06 6.54 30.13
CA GLY A 112 4.55 7.82 30.65
C GLY A 112 3.10 7.79 31.13
N SER A 113 2.31 6.79 30.72
CA SER A 113 0.91 6.61 31.15
C SER A 113 0.43 5.19 30.81
N VAL A 114 -0.47 4.64 31.64
CA VAL A 114 -1.13 3.34 31.37
C VAL A 114 -1.81 3.35 30.01
N ARG A 115 -2.48 4.45 29.63
CA ARG A 115 -3.08 4.60 28.29
C ARG A 115 -2.05 4.50 27.17
N ASN A 116 -0.87 5.08 27.36
CA ASN A 116 0.21 5.04 26.37
C ASN A 116 0.78 3.62 26.24
N PHE A 117 0.87 2.87 27.33
CA PHE A 117 1.28 1.46 27.29
C PHE A 117 0.33 0.64 26.40
N PHE A 118 -0.99 0.73 26.63
CA PHE A 118 -1.96 -0.03 25.82
C PHE A 118 -2.00 0.43 24.36
N MET A 119 -2.09 1.74 24.11
CA MET A 119 -2.30 2.28 22.76
C MET A 119 -1.03 2.33 21.91
N ARG A 120 0.15 2.47 22.51
CA ARG A 120 1.43 2.62 21.77
C ARG A 120 2.27 1.37 21.75
N LEU A 121 2.04 0.42 22.67
CA LEU A 121 2.78 -0.83 22.74
C LEU A 121 1.86 -2.05 22.59
N LEU A 122 0.90 -2.26 23.49
CA LEU A 122 0.17 -3.53 23.53
C LEU A 122 -0.65 -3.78 22.25
N PHE A 123 -1.55 -2.86 21.87
CA PHE A 123 -2.37 -3.05 20.67
C PHE A 123 -1.56 -3.08 19.37
N PRO A 124 -0.59 -2.17 19.14
CA PRO A 124 0.25 -2.25 17.96
C PRO A 124 1.08 -3.53 17.90
N VAL A 125 1.69 -3.97 19.00
CA VAL A 125 2.51 -5.19 18.99
C VAL A 125 1.67 -6.43 18.75
N ILE A 126 0.52 -6.58 19.43
CA ILE A 126 -0.37 -7.72 19.22
C ILE A 126 -0.88 -7.74 17.77
N GLY A 127 -1.38 -6.61 17.26
CA GLY A 127 -1.85 -6.50 15.89
C GLY A 127 -0.74 -6.77 14.87
N GLY A 128 0.46 -6.24 15.09
CA GLY A 128 1.63 -6.48 14.26
C GLY A 128 2.06 -7.95 14.23
N VAL A 129 2.07 -8.62 15.38
CA VAL A 129 2.37 -10.06 15.48
C VAL A 129 1.33 -10.88 14.72
N VAL A 130 0.04 -10.65 14.97
CA VAL A 130 -1.05 -11.38 14.30
C VAL A 130 -0.97 -11.19 12.78
N LEU A 131 -0.85 -9.96 12.30
CA LEU A 131 -0.74 -9.68 10.86
C LEU A 131 0.51 -10.30 10.24
N THR A 132 1.62 -10.37 10.98
CA THR A 132 2.85 -11.01 10.50
C THR A 132 2.70 -12.51 10.40
N LEU A 133 2.04 -13.15 11.38
CA LEU A 133 1.74 -14.57 11.32
C LEU A 133 0.83 -14.89 10.13
N VAL A 134 -0.24 -14.10 9.93
CA VAL A 134 -1.13 -14.24 8.77
C VAL A 134 -0.38 -14.01 7.46
N PHE A 135 0.54 -13.02 7.40
CA PHE A 135 1.38 -12.80 6.23
C PHE A 135 2.24 -14.03 5.91
N ILE A 136 2.94 -14.60 6.90
CA ILE A 136 3.79 -15.77 6.70
C ILE A 136 2.96 -16.97 6.26
N GLN A 137 1.85 -17.24 6.96
CA GLN A 137 0.93 -18.33 6.61
C GLN A 137 0.41 -18.16 5.17
N THR A 138 -0.10 -16.97 4.84
CA THR A 138 -0.64 -16.70 3.50
C THR A 138 0.44 -16.80 2.44
N ALA A 139 1.68 -16.36 2.71
CA ALA A 139 2.79 -16.50 1.78
C ALA A 139 3.16 -17.97 1.54
N VAL A 140 3.11 -18.82 2.56
CA VAL A 140 3.36 -20.26 2.42
C VAL A 140 2.23 -20.92 1.65
N ASP A 141 0.97 -20.64 2.01
CA ASP A 141 -0.20 -21.24 1.35
C ASP A 141 -0.29 -20.81 -0.12
N SER A 142 0.00 -19.54 -0.41
CA SER A 142 -0.01 -18.97 -1.78
C SER A 142 1.05 -19.58 -2.70
N TRP A 143 2.04 -20.29 -2.17
CA TRP A 143 3.02 -21.00 -2.99
C TRP A 143 2.36 -22.10 -3.81
N SER A 144 1.33 -22.74 -3.24
CA SER A 144 0.56 -23.77 -3.94
C SER A 144 -0.29 -23.15 -5.07
N PRO A 145 -0.29 -23.77 -6.27
CA PRO A 145 -1.14 -23.33 -7.40
C PRO A 145 -2.63 -23.28 -7.06
N ASP A 146 -3.09 -24.19 -6.21
CA ASP A 146 -4.49 -24.31 -5.78
C ASP A 146 -4.98 -23.11 -4.95
N PHE A 147 -4.06 -22.26 -4.47
CA PHE A 147 -4.39 -21.08 -3.69
C PHE A 147 -4.82 -19.92 -4.59
N GLY A 148 -6.13 -19.67 -4.67
CA GLY A 148 -6.72 -18.58 -5.46
C GLY A 148 -7.46 -19.11 -6.68
N SER A 149 -7.06 -18.66 -7.87
CA SER A 149 -7.69 -19.05 -9.13
C SER A 149 -7.24 -20.41 -9.68
N GLY A 150 -6.19 -21.04 -9.12
CA GLY A 150 -5.54 -22.19 -9.74
C GLY A 150 -4.47 -21.81 -10.77
N SER A 151 -4.32 -20.52 -11.09
CA SER A 151 -3.32 -20.04 -12.06
C SER A 151 -1.92 -20.10 -11.45
N GLU A 152 -0.96 -20.61 -12.20
CA GLU A 152 0.45 -20.69 -11.80
C GLU A 152 1.37 -20.14 -12.88
N ILE A 153 2.56 -19.69 -12.46
CA ILE A 153 3.66 -19.39 -13.37
C ILE A 153 4.88 -20.15 -12.85
N PHE A 154 5.46 -21.00 -13.70
CA PHE A 154 6.60 -21.85 -13.33
C PHE A 154 6.35 -22.77 -12.10
N GLY A 155 5.12 -23.24 -11.92
CA GLY A 155 4.74 -24.12 -10.80
C GLY A 155 4.60 -23.42 -9.44
N VAL A 156 4.56 -22.09 -9.43
CA VAL A 156 4.29 -21.28 -8.23
C VAL A 156 2.96 -20.55 -8.41
N GLY A 157 2.13 -20.57 -7.37
CA GLY A 157 0.83 -19.91 -7.36
C GLY A 157 0.90 -18.42 -7.72
N LEU A 158 0.00 -17.99 -8.60
CA LEU A 158 -0.01 -16.62 -9.12
C LEU A 158 -0.16 -15.57 -8.01
N VAL A 159 -0.92 -15.89 -6.96
CA VAL A 159 -1.10 -15.03 -5.77
C VAL A 159 0.23 -14.71 -5.09
N PHE A 160 1.11 -15.71 -4.93
CA PHE A 160 2.43 -15.50 -4.33
C PHE A 160 3.30 -14.61 -5.20
N ILE A 161 3.34 -14.89 -6.51
CA ILE A 161 4.16 -14.14 -7.46
C ILE A 161 3.74 -12.67 -7.48
N ILE A 162 2.45 -12.38 -7.47
CA ILE A 162 1.96 -11.01 -7.45
C ILE A 162 2.24 -10.37 -6.09
N GLY A 163 1.80 -10.99 -5.01
CA GLY A 163 1.90 -10.40 -3.68
C GLY A 163 3.36 -10.18 -3.25
N VAL A 164 4.17 -11.22 -3.29
CA VAL A 164 5.60 -11.16 -2.92
C VAL A 164 6.41 -10.45 -4.00
N GLY A 165 6.10 -10.62 -5.28
CA GLY A 165 6.82 -9.95 -6.37
C GLY A 165 6.66 -8.43 -6.34
N ILE A 166 5.47 -7.91 -6.03
CA ILE A 166 5.28 -6.46 -5.88
C ILE A 166 6.02 -5.94 -4.64
N LEU A 167 6.01 -6.68 -3.52
CA LEU A 167 6.77 -6.30 -2.32
C LEU A 167 8.28 -6.28 -2.61
N ALA A 168 8.79 -7.30 -3.30
CA ALA A 168 10.19 -7.39 -3.71
C ALA A 168 10.56 -6.26 -4.68
N LEU A 169 9.71 -5.96 -5.66
CA LEU A 169 9.89 -4.83 -6.57
C LEU A 169 9.97 -3.51 -5.79
N GLY A 170 9.07 -3.32 -4.82
CA GLY A 170 9.09 -2.16 -3.92
C GLY A 170 10.41 -2.05 -3.14
N ALA A 171 10.91 -3.16 -2.61
CA ALA A 171 12.20 -3.21 -1.91
C ALA A 171 13.39 -2.89 -2.84
N VAL A 172 13.39 -3.42 -4.06
CA VAL A 172 14.41 -3.12 -5.08
C VAL A 172 14.39 -1.63 -5.42
N VAL A 173 13.22 -1.06 -5.68
CA VAL A 173 13.06 0.38 -5.93
C VAL A 173 13.55 1.19 -4.73
N MET A 174 13.23 0.78 -3.51
CA MET A 174 13.71 1.41 -2.28
C MET A 174 15.24 1.42 -2.20
N VAL A 175 15.90 0.28 -2.47
CA VAL A 175 17.36 0.18 -2.44
C VAL A 175 18.01 1.03 -3.54
N ILE A 176 17.47 0.99 -4.77
CA ILE A 176 17.96 1.83 -5.87
C ILE A 176 17.84 3.31 -5.49
N MET A 177 16.69 3.73 -4.98
CA MET A 177 16.48 5.12 -4.55
C MET A 177 17.35 5.50 -3.35
N ALA A 178 17.64 4.57 -2.43
CA ALA A 178 18.58 4.80 -1.34
C ALA A 178 20.02 5.05 -1.82
N ARG A 179 20.41 4.46 -2.96
CA ARG A 179 21.72 4.70 -3.58
C ARG A 179 21.75 6.00 -4.39
N VAL A 180 20.70 6.27 -5.17
CA VAL A 180 20.64 7.45 -6.06
C VAL A 180 20.32 8.74 -5.28
N ARG A 181 19.53 8.63 -4.21
CA ARG A 181 19.03 9.77 -3.40
C ARG A 181 19.18 9.48 -1.90
N PRO A 182 20.42 9.40 -1.39
CA PRO A 182 20.66 9.02 0.00
C PRO A 182 20.12 10.02 1.02
N GLY A 183 19.90 11.28 0.65
CA GLY A 183 19.47 12.35 1.57
C GLY A 183 18.19 12.05 2.35
N PHE A 184 17.20 11.39 1.74
CA PHE A 184 16.00 10.94 2.45
C PHE A 184 16.29 9.81 3.44
N PHE A 185 17.04 8.80 3.00
CA PHE A 185 17.33 7.61 3.80
C PHE A 185 18.33 7.87 4.93
N ARG A 186 19.17 8.90 4.80
CA ARG A 186 20.07 9.40 5.86
C ARG A 186 19.36 10.32 6.85
N GLY A 187 18.10 10.66 6.60
CA GLY A 187 17.33 11.59 7.44
C GLY A 187 17.77 13.04 7.30
N GLU A 188 18.40 13.42 6.19
CA GLU A 188 18.82 14.81 5.94
C GLU A 188 17.65 15.69 5.49
N THR A 189 16.69 15.11 4.76
CA THR A 189 15.51 15.83 4.22
C THR A 189 14.24 15.68 5.05
N LEU A 190 14.10 14.57 5.79
CA LEU A 190 13.00 14.33 6.75
C LEU A 190 13.62 13.94 8.08
N ARG A 191 13.71 14.91 9.00
CA ARG A 191 14.25 14.71 10.35
C ARG A 191 13.12 14.52 11.36
N LYS A 192 13.41 13.91 12.52
CA LYS A 192 12.40 13.67 13.59
C LYS A 192 11.81 14.95 14.19
N ASP A 193 12.56 16.05 14.12
CA ASP A 193 12.18 17.40 14.54
C ASP A 193 11.49 18.20 13.42
N THR A 194 11.31 17.62 12.22
CA THR A 194 10.60 18.31 11.14
C THR A 194 9.15 18.51 11.59
N PRO A 195 8.69 19.76 11.78
CA PRO A 195 7.32 20.02 12.20
C PRO A 195 6.37 19.42 11.18
N ALA A 196 5.29 18.79 11.65
CA ALA A 196 4.21 18.40 10.75
C ALA A 196 3.78 19.66 9.98
N LEU A 197 3.68 19.57 8.65
CA LEU A 197 3.19 20.64 7.81
C LEU A 197 1.73 20.91 8.19
N VAL A 198 1.51 21.75 9.20
CA VAL A 198 0.21 22.32 9.53
C VAL A 198 -0.02 23.39 8.49
N VAL A 199 -0.77 23.04 7.44
CA VAL A 199 -1.27 24.03 6.50
C VAL A 199 -2.30 24.84 7.29
N PRO A 200 -2.10 26.17 7.48
CA PRO A 200 -3.15 27.00 8.03
C PRO A 200 -4.35 26.91 7.09
N GLU A 201 -5.51 26.58 7.65
CA GLU A 201 -6.79 26.50 6.92
C GLU A 201 -7.14 27.83 6.24
#